data_AF-A0AAU5PWI7-F1
#
_entry.id   AF-A0AAU5PWI7-F1
#
_cell.length_a   1.000
_cell.length_b   1.000
_cell.length_c   1.000
_cell.angle_alpha   90.00
_cell.angle_beta   90.00
_cell.angle_gamma   90.00
#
_symmetry.space_group_name_H-M   'P 1'
#
loop_
_entity.id
_entity.type
_entity.pdbx_description
1 polymer ?
#
loop_
_entity_poly.entity_id
_entity_poly.type
_entity_poly.pdbx_seq_one_letter_code
_entity_poly.pdbx_strand_id
1 'polypeptide(L)'
;MTLRSVDLRKVPVETVLDRVEQALGVCLDQGTVVRKRRSVGARTDRGTWVRIERRGLDRIGVQGGDGTASAEALRGIAKPAWIAGLAWRDAVEPVMWRADETELLPGTPAGSAVVAEAPKLSDEWWASLSASLDALASQHTNRIATPDTETLTQELVGETIHNVFPDVDATVTDWRPAHADLNWANVTAPVFCVFDWEDWGMAPRGLDAANLWGASLAVPALAERVRRARRDDLESRDGKLMTLFVAAKILGPYADPDDSRLGAARETAERVVKELQTA
;
A
#
# COMPACT_ATOMS: atom_id res chain seq x y z
N MET A 1 -21.48 6.56 19.90
CA MET A 1 -20.23 7.16 20.39
C MET A 1 -19.42 7.56 19.18
N THR A 2 -19.08 8.85 19.05
CA THR A 2 -18.25 9.37 17.96
C THR A 2 -16.82 8.90 18.15
N LEU A 3 -16.20 8.37 17.08
CA LEU A 3 -14.80 7.96 17.09
C LEU A 3 -13.92 9.18 17.38
N ARG A 4 -13.17 9.17 18.48
CA ARG A 4 -12.15 10.19 18.72
C ARG A 4 -10.99 9.97 17.73
N SER A 5 -10.57 11.06 17.08
CA SER A 5 -9.31 11.07 16.33
C SER A 5 -8.15 10.98 17.32
N VAL A 6 -7.40 9.88 17.28
CA VAL A 6 -6.25 9.60 18.14
C VAL A 6 -5.00 9.55 17.27
N ASP A 7 -3.97 10.30 17.67
CA ASP A 7 -2.65 10.28 17.05
C ASP A 7 -1.68 9.50 17.95
N LEU A 8 -1.37 8.26 17.58
CA LEU A 8 -0.49 7.38 18.35
C LEU A 8 0.95 7.89 18.47
N ARG A 9 1.32 9.00 17.83
CA ARG A 9 2.60 9.69 18.08
C ARG A 9 2.58 10.56 19.33
N LYS A 10 1.40 10.92 19.82
CA LYS A 10 1.20 11.94 20.87
C LYS A 10 0.57 11.40 22.16
N VAL A 11 0.00 10.20 22.12
CA VAL A 11 -0.68 9.59 23.28
C VAL A 11 0.17 8.48 23.90
N PRO A 12 0.06 8.20 25.20
CA PRO A 12 0.71 7.04 25.83
C PRO A 12 0.37 5.74 25.09
N VAL A 13 1.33 4.83 24.94
CA VAL A 13 1.17 3.52 24.25
C VAL A 13 1.66 2.35 25.09
N GLU A 14 2.19 2.58 26.28
CA GLU A 14 2.86 1.61 27.16
C GLU A 14 1.92 0.45 27.49
N THR A 15 0.68 0.74 27.90
CA THR A 15 -0.32 -0.29 28.19
C THR A 15 -0.66 -1.18 26.98
N VAL A 16 -0.54 -0.65 25.76
CA VAL A 16 -0.76 -1.40 24.52
C VAL A 16 0.45 -2.27 24.21
N LEU A 17 1.66 -1.76 24.43
CA LEU A 17 2.91 -2.52 24.29
C LEU A 17 2.94 -3.68 25.29
N ASP A 18 2.69 -3.43 26.59
CA ASP A 18 2.69 -4.44 27.65
C ASP A 18 1.69 -5.58 27.34
N ARG A 19 0.50 -5.22 26.85
CA ARG A 19 -0.52 -6.21 26.46
C ARG A 19 -0.03 -7.12 25.34
N VAL A 20 0.67 -6.56 24.35
CA VAL A 20 1.15 -7.30 23.19
C VAL A 20 2.36 -8.17 23.57
N GLU A 21 3.27 -7.68 24.40
CA GLU A 21 4.37 -8.47 24.98
C GLU A 21 3.84 -9.71 25.73
N GLN A 22 2.86 -9.52 26.60
CA GLN A 22 2.24 -10.61 27.36
C GLN A 22 1.52 -11.61 26.45
N ALA A 23 0.78 -11.13 25.45
CA ALA A 23 -0.04 -11.99 24.59
C ALA A 23 0.78 -12.77 23.56
N LEU A 24 1.85 -12.18 23.01
CA LEU A 24 2.73 -12.83 22.03
C LEU A 24 3.92 -13.55 22.66
N GLY A 25 4.20 -13.30 23.95
CA GLY A 25 5.34 -13.87 24.66
C GLY A 25 6.66 -13.35 24.11
N VAL A 26 6.76 -12.02 23.92
CA VAL A 26 7.94 -11.32 23.40
C VAL A 26 8.27 -10.11 24.25
N CYS A 27 9.52 -9.65 24.20
CA CYS A 27 9.92 -8.35 24.74
C CYS A 27 10.19 -7.37 23.58
N LEU A 28 9.55 -6.21 23.58
CA LEU A 28 9.73 -5.18 22.57
C LEU A 28 10.93 -4.29 22.93
N ASP A 29 11.86 -4.13 21.99
CA ASP A 29 12.99 -3.22 22.14
C ASP A 29 12.51 -1.76 22.03
N GLN A 30 12.43 -1.11 23.19
CA GLN A 30 12.04 0.29 23.33
C GLN A 30 12.88 1.26 22.49
N GLY A 31 14.15 0.93 22.21
CA GLY A 31 15.04 1.73 21.37
C GLY A 31 14.67 1.70 19.88
N THR A 32 13.78 0.79 19.47
CA THR A 32 13.38 0.58 18.07
C THR A 32 11.94 0.96 17.79
N VAL A 33 11.25 1.55 18.78
CA VAL A 33 9.83 1.91 18.68
C VAL A 33 9.63 2.98 17.60
N VAL A 34 8.86 2.62 16.57
CA VAL A 34 8.42 3.51 15.50
C VAL A 34 6.94 3.82 15.71
N ARG A 35 6.61 5.11 15.77
CA ARG A 35 5.22 5.58 15.99
C ARG A 35 4.71 6.33 14.76
N LYS A 36 3.60 5.85 14.22
CA LYS A 36 2.81 6.51 13.16
C LYS A 36 1.49 7.01 13.77
N ARG A 37 0.66 7.69 12.96
CA ARG A 37 -0.64 8.22 13.42
C ARG A 37 -1.57 7.14 13.97
N ARG A 38 -1.60 5.96 13.34
CA ARG A 38 -2.50 4.84 13.65
C ARG A 38 -1.82 3.54 14.07
N SER A 39 -0.50 3.49 14.00
CA SER A 39 0.27 2.30 14.37
C SER A 39 1.51 2.62 15.19
N VAL A 40 1.94 1.64 15.97
CA VAL A 40 3.23 1.60 16.66
C VAL A 40 3.87 0.24 16.38
N GLY A 41 5.18 0.18 16.22
CA GLY A 41 5.86 -1.10 16.07
C GLY A 41 7.28 -1.06 16.62
N ALA A 42 7.82 -2.23 16.93
CA ALA A 42 9.15 -2.39 17.49
C ALA A 42 9.73 -3.76 17.15
N ARG A 43 11.06 -3.88 17.23
CA ARG A 43 11.74 -5.18 17.19
C ARG A 43 11.48 -5.95 18.47
N THR A 44 11.49 -7.27 18.38
CA THR A 44 11.43 -8.16 19.53
C THR A 44 12.82 -8.68 19.92
N ASP A 45 12.92 -9.22 21.12
CA ASP A 45 14.05 -10.03 21.61
C ASP A 45 14.30 -11.33 20.82
N ARG A 46 13.34 -11.76 19.99
CA ARG A 46 13.48 -12.93 19.10
C ARG A 46 14.01 -12.60 17.70
N GLY A 47 14.31 -11.33 17.43
CA GLY A 47 14.73 -10.91 16.09
C GLY A 47 13.56 -10.90 15.11
N THR A 48 12.37 -10.53 15.56
CA THR A 48 11.15 -10.33 14.75
C THR A 48 10.69 -8.87 14.84
N TRP A 49 9.67 -8.50 14.08
CA TRP A 49 9.02 -7.19 14.15
C TRP A 49 7.57 -7.35 14.57
N VAL A 50 7.11 -6.51 15.50
CA VAL A 50 5.69 -6.41 15.85
C VAL A 50 5.15 -5.06 15.41
N ARG A 51 4.06 -5.08 14.64
CA ARG A 51 3.29 -3.89 14.26
C ARG A 51 1.92 -3.96 14.93
N ILE A 52 1.59 -2.91 15.68
CA ILE A 52 0.32 -2.75 16.39
C ILE A 52 -0.44 -1.60 15.75
N GLU A 53 -1.68 -1.84 15.35
CA GLU A 53 -2.53 -0.87 14.68
C GLU A 53 -3.84 -0.67 15.41
N ARG A 54 -4.30 0.58 15.43
CA ARG A 54 -5.62 0.99 15.92
C ARG A 54 -6.51 1.36 14.75
N ARG A 55 -7.61 0.64 14.56
CA ARG A 55 -8.63 0.93 13.52
C ARG A 55 -9.99 1.18 14.14
N GLY A 56 -10.73 2.16 13.61
CA GLY A 56 -12.14 2.33 13.97
C GLY A 56 -12.97 1.15 13.48
N LEU A 57 -13.99 0.73 14.26
CA LEU A 57 -14.86 -0.37 13.86
C LEU A 57 -15.60 -0.10 12.54
N ASP A 58 -15.84 1.18 12.21
CA ASP A 58 -16.37 1.65 10.94
C ASP A 58 -15.45 1.31 9.74
N ARG A 59 -14.15 1.17 9.98
CA ARG A 59 -13.12 0.89 8.96
C ARG A 59 -12.73 -0.57 8.85
N ILE A 60 -13.21 -1.43 9.75
CA ILE A 60 -12.90 -2.86 9.73
C ILE A 60 -13.79 -3.62 8.73
N GLY A 61 -14.89 -2.98 8.29
CA GLY A 61 -15.68 -3.37 7.13
C GLY A 61 -16.05 -4.84 7.06
N VAL A 62 -16.26 -5.33 5.83
CA VAL A 62 -16.65 -6.72 5.52
C VAL A 62 -15.44 -7.66 5.48
N GLN A 63 -14.24 -7.14 5.20
CA GLN A 63 -13.05 -7.96 4.95
C GLN A 63 -12.18 -8.24 6.17
N GLY A 64 -12.52 -7.64 7.32
CA GLY A 64 -11.77 -7.83 8.56
C GLY A 64 -10.42 -7.10 8.56
N GLY A 65 -9.83 -7.01 9.75
CA GLY A 65 -8.53 -6.38 9.97
C GLY A 65 -7.35 -7.32 9.73
N ASP A 66 -7.52 -8.45 9.03
CA ASP A 66 -6.57 -9.57 9.00
C ASP A 66 -5.65 -9.62 7.78
N GLY A 67 -5.55 -8.53 7.01
CA GLY A 67 -4.78 -8.46 5.77
C GLY A 67 -3.37 -9.04 5.89
N THR A 68 -2.61 -8.62 6.90
CA THR A 68 -1.23 -9.07 7.12
C THR A 68 -1.13 -10.59 7.32
N ALA A 69 -1.99 -11.17 8.16
CA ALA A 69 -1.99 -12.61 8.40
C ALA A 69 -2.47 -13.38 7.17
N SER A 70 -3.52 -12.89 6.51
CA SER A 70 -4.08 -13.50 5.30
C SER A 70 -3.10 -13.49 4.12
N ALA A 71 -2.19 -12.51 4.06
CA ALA A 71 -1.14 -12.46 3.05
C ALA A 71 -0.16 -13.65 3.17
N GLU A 72 -0.09 -14.34 4.30
CA GLU A 72 0.70 -15.58 4.45
C GLU A 72 0.23 -16.71 3.55
N ALA A 73 -0.99 -16.65 3.01
CA ALA A 73 -1.44 -17.61 2.00
C ALA A 73 -0.78 -17.39 0.62
N LEU A 74 -0.26 -16.19 0.35
CA LEU A 74 0.34 -15.83 -0.93
C LEU A 74 1.70 -16.52 -1.11
N ARG A 75 2.02 -16.85 -2.36
CA ARG A 75 3.22 -17.65 -2.72
C ARG A 75 4.02 -16.95 -3.81
N GLY A 76 5.35 -17.14 -3.79
CA GLY A 76 6.25 -16.61 -4.82
C GLY A 76 6.51 -15.10 -4.71
N ILE A 77 6.17 -14.49 -3.58
CA ILE A 77 6.31 -13.05 -3.33
C ILE A 77 7.40 -12.84 -2.29
N ALA A 78 8.34 -11.92 -2.53
CA ALA A 78 9.30 -11.49 -1.53
C ALA A 78 8.61 -10.62 -0.47
N LYS A 79 8.14 -11.24 0.61
CA LYS A 79 7.48 -10.61 1.77
C LYS A 79 8.02 -11.24 3.06
N PRO A 80 7.97 -10.55 4.21
CA PRO A 80 8.29 -11.21 5.48
C PRO A 80 7.26 -12.30 5.79
N ALA A 81 7.70 -13.40 6.42
CA ALA A 81 6.77 -14.39 6.92
C ALA A 81 5.96 -13.80 8.10
N TRP A 82 4.67 -14.10 8.14
CA TRP A 82 3.84 -13.81 9.30
C TRP A 82 3.98 -14.93 10.34
N ILE A 83 4.15 -14.58 11.61
CA ILE A 83 4.49 -15.53 12.68
C ILE A 83 3.28 -15.75 13.59
N ALA A 84 2.75 -14.65 14.14
CA ALA A 84 1.66 -14.68 15.09
C ALA A 84 0.93 -13.34 15.09
N GLY A 85 -0.25 -13.29 15.70
CA GLY A 85 -0.96 -12.04 15.89
C GLY A 85 -2.09 -12.16 16.89
N LEU A 86 -2.55 -11.02 17.37
CA LEU A 86 -3.74 -10.91 18.19
C LEU A 86 -4.57 -9.70 17.76
N ALA A 87 -5.88 -9.81 17.95
CA ALA A 87 -6.80 -8.69 17.81
C ALA A 87 -7.66 -8.57 19.06
N TRP A 88 -7.96 -7.34 19.47
CA TRP A 88 -8.85 -7.09 20.60
C TRP A 88 -9.64 -5.81 20.40
N ARG A 89 -10.87 -5.80 20.91
CA ARG A 89 -11.69 -4.60 20.94
C ARG A 89 -11.27 -3.72 22.11
N ASP A 90 -11.24 -2.41 21.88
CA ASP A 90 -11.08 -1.45 22.95
C ASP A 90 -12.32 -1.47 23.87
N ALA A 91 -12.10 -1.34 25.18
CA ALA A 91 -13.17 -1.46 26.17
C ALA A 91 -14.07 -0.22 26.21
N VAL A 92 -13.58 0.94 25.75
CA VAL A 92 -14.26 2.24 25.88
C VAL A 92 -14.56 2.82 24.52
N GLU A 93 -13.62 2.77 23.59
CA GLU A 93 -13.74 3.38 22.28
C GLU A 93 -14.24 2.37 21.23
N PRO A 94 -14.98 2.79 20.19
CA PRO A 94 -15.43 1.91 19.12
C PRO A 94 -14.28 1.61 18.14
N VAL A 95 -13.18 1.06 18.65
CA VAL A 95 -11.98 0.69 17.89
C VAL A 95 -11.58 -0.75 18.16
N MET A 96 -10.90 -1.33 17.19
CA MET A 96 -10.18 -2.59 17.35
C MET A 96 -8.69 -2.30 17.23
N TRP A 97 -7.95 -3.01 18.05
CA TRP A 97 -6.52 -3.10 17.98
C TRP A 97 -6.13 -4.43 17.36
N ARG A 98 -5.04 -4.41 16.60
CA ARG A 98 -4.43 -5.61 16.06
C ARG A 98 -2.92 -5.51 16.19
N ALA A 99 -2.30 -6.59 16.62
CA ALA A 99 -0.85 -6.76 16.57
C ALA A 99 -0.53 -7.94 15.64
N ASP A 100 0.40 -7.74 14.72
CA ASP A 100 0.97 -8.78 13.87
C ASP A 100 2.48 -8.82 14.08
N GLU A 101 2.99 -10.03 14.32
CA GLU A 101 4.41 -10.35 14.36
C GLU A 101 4.85 -10.93 13.02
N THR A 102 5.93 -10.38 12.47
CA THR A 102 6.54 -10.84 11.21
C THR A 102 8.05 -11.02 11.37
N GLU A 103 8.67 -11.71 10.42
CA GLU A 103 10.13 -11.63 10.26
C GLU A 103 10.61 -10.18 10.11
N LEU A 104 11.87 -9.94 10.48
CA LEU A 104 12.52 -8.67 10.18
C LEU A 104 12.68 -8.49 8.67
N LEU A 105 12.52 -7.24 8.24
CA LEU A 105 12.78 -6.84 6.87
C LEU A 105 14.27 -7.05 6.51
N PRO A 106 14.59 -7.47 5.28
CA PRO A 106 15.98 -7.69 4.86
C PRO A 106 16.76 -6.39 4.59
N GLY A 107 16.11 -5.24 4.76
CA GLY A 107 16.66 -3.91 4.57
C GLY A 107 15.75 -2.82 5.14
N THR A 108 16.11 -1.57 4.88
CA THR A 108 15.27 -0.42 5.24
C THR A 108 14.32 -0.08 4.07
N PRO A 109 13.25 0.69 4.31
CA PRO A 109 12.43 1.23 3.23
C PRO A 109 13.30 1.90 2.15
N ALA A 110 12.96 1.69 0.88
CA ALA A 110 13.69 2.23 -0.27
C ALA A 110 13.56 3.76 -0.37
N GLY A 111 12.53 4.35 0.24
CA GLY A 111 12.35 5.79 0.34
C GLY A 111 11.12 6.18 1.16
N SER A 112 10.73 7.45 1.07
CA SER A 112 9.41 7.93 1.51
C SER A 112 8.31 7.51 0.52
N ALA A 113 7.04 7.60 0.91
CA ALA A 113 5.93 7.16 0.04
C ALA A 113 5.94 7.82 -1.34
N VAL A 114 6.36 9.09 -1.41
CA VAL A 114 6.74 9.80 -2.63
C VAL A 114 8.21 10.17 -2.49
N VAL A 115 9.04 9.79 -3.45
CA VAL A 115 10.48 10.05 -3.38
C VAL A 115 10.85 11.34 -4.09
N ALA A 116 11.74 12.12 -3.48
CA ALA A 116 12.36 13.29 -4.12
C ALA A 116 13.66 12.93 -4.86
N GLU A 117 14.26 11.78 -4.53
CA GLU A 117 15.51 11.30 -5.12
C GLU A 117 15.38 9.80 -5.45
N ALA A 118 16.02 9.35 -6.54
CA ALA A 118 15.97 7.95 -6.93
C ALA A 118 16.78 7.06 -5.98
N PRO A 119 16.18 5.98 -5.42
CA PRO A 119 16.96 4.98 -4.70
C PRO A 119 17.93 4.27 -5.65
N LYS A 120 19.11 3.93 -5.13
CA LYS A 120 20.12 3.16 -5.86
C LYS A 120 19.76 1.68 -5.81
N LEU A 121 19.14 1.16 -6.87
CA LEU A 121 18.62 -0.20 -6.94
C LEU A 121 19.29 -0.98 -8.06
N SER A 122 19.66 -2.24 -7.78
CA SER A 122 20.26 -3.14 -8.76
C SER A 122 19.23 -3.70 -9.75
N ASP A 123 19.68 -4.27 -10.86
CA ASP A 123 18.77 -4.97 -11.77
C ASP A 123 18.14 -6.22 -11.14
N GLU A 124 18.84 -6.88 -10.20
CA GLU A 124 18.30 -7.98 -9.40
C GLU A 124 17.11 -7.53 -8.53
N TRP A 125 17.18 -6.32 -7.97
CA TRP A 125 16.06 -5.73 -7.23
C TRP A 125 14.84 -5.54 -8.12
N TRP A 126 15.04 -4.99 -9.33
CA TRP A 126 13.96 -4.79 -10.30
C TRP A 126 13.36 -6.10 -10.81
N ALA A 127 14.20 -7.14 -10.98
CA ALA A 127 13.74 -8.47 -11.33
C ALA A 127 12.89 -9.07 -10.19
N SER A 128 13.32 -8.91 -8.94
CA SER A 128 12.60 -9.38 -7.75
C SER A 128 11.26 -8.68 -7.54
N LEU A 129 11.19 -7.36 -7.78
CA LEU A 129 9.94 -6.60 -7.83
C LEU A 129 9.00 -7.20 -8.87
N SER A 130 9.48 -7.37 -10.10
CA SER A 130 8.64 -7.85 -11.21
C SER A 130 8.12 -9.26 -10.95
N ALA A 131 9.00 -10.17 -10.54
CA ALA A 131 8.63 -11.54 -10.20
C ALA A 131 7.60 -11.61 -9.06
N SER A 132 7.75 -10.76 -8.03
CA SER A 132 6.81 -10.71 -6.90
C SER A 132 5.43 -10.19 -7.30
N LEU A 133 5.37 -9.14 -8.14
CA LEU A 133 4.09 -8.60 -8.63
C LEU A 133 3.41 -9.54 -9.63
N ASP A 134 4.17 -10.22 -10.48
CA ASP A 134 3.62 -11.24 -11.38
C ASP A 134 3.07 -12.44 -10.59
N ALA A 135 3.82 -12.88 -9.56
CA ALA A 135 3.36 -13.92 -8.65
C ALA A 135 2.08 -13.51 -7.93
N LEU A 136 2.00 -12.27 -7.43
CA LEU A 136 0.80 -11.72 -6.79
C LEU A 136 -0.41 -11.70 -7.74
N ALA A 137 -0.24 -11.17 -8.95
CA ALA A 137 -1.31 -11.09 -9.95
C ALA A 137 -1.84 -12.47 -10.40
N SER A 138 -1.10 -13.55 -10.14
CA SER A 138 -1.52 -14.93 -10.40
C SER A 138 -2.24 -15.62 -9.23
N GLN A 139 -2.31 -14.98 -8.06
CA GLN A 139 -2.98 -15.54 -6.89
C GLN A 139 -4.51 -15.47 -7.01
N HIS A 140 -5.22 -16.13 -6.10
CA HIS A 140 -6.67 -16.09 -6.01
C HIS A 140 -7.08 -15.68 -4.60
N THR A 141 -8.06 -14.78 -4.49
CA THR A 141 -8.59 -14.31 -3.21
C THR A 141 -10.01 -13.78 -3.36
N ASN A 142 -10.77 -13.79 -2.27
CA ASN A 142 -12.07 -13.12 -2.18
C ASN A 142 -11.96 -11.73 -1.51
N ARG A 143 -10.77 -11.34 -1.08
CA ARG A 143 -10.50 -9.99 -0.59
C ARG A 143 -10.60 -9.00 -1.73
N ILE A 144 -11.10 -7.80 -1.47
CA ILE A 144 -11.06 -6.67 -2.40
C ILE A 144 -10.07 -5.65 -1.83
N ALA A 145 -9.20 -5.11 -2.66
CA ALA A 145 -8.20 -4.15 -2.22
C ALA A 145 -8.85 -2.96 -1.48
N THR A 146 -8.19 -2.45 -0.43
CA THR A 146 -8.65 -1.29 0.33
C THR A 146 -7.66 -0.11 0.30
N PRO A 147 -7.23 0.38 -0.88
CA PRO A 147 -6.32 1.52 -0.95
C PRO A 147 -6.89 2.71 -0.18
N ASP A 148 -6.04 3.41 0.57
CA ASP A 148 -6.44 4.51 1.49
C ASP A 148 -7.56 4.14 2.48
N THR A 149 -7.70 2.85 2.82
CA THR A 149 -8.76 2.30 3.67
C THR A 149 -10.18 2.41 3.11
N GLU A 150 -10.32 2.47 1.78
CA GLU A 150 -11.59 2.43 1.06
C GLU A 150 -11.66 1.21 0.14
N THR A 151 -12.77 0.48 0.16
CA THR A 151 -12.93 -0.71 -0.68
C THR A 151 -12.95 -0.31 -2.15
N LEU A 152 -12.04 -0.88 -2.94
CA LEU A 152 -11.92 -0.57 -4.34
C LEU A 152 -13.04 -1.22 -5.15
N THR A 153 -14.01 -0.42 -5.57
CA THR A 153 -15.14 -0.86 -6.40
C THR A 153 -15.07 -0.25 -7.79
N GLN A 154 -15.87 -0.78 -8.73
CA GLN A 154 -16.04 -0.18 -10.05
C GLN A 154 -16.55 1.27 -9.95
N GLU A 155 -17.47 1.53 -9.02
CA GLU A 155 -18.02 2.86 -8.75
C GLU A 155 -16.92 3.81 -8.27
N LEU A 156 -16.11 3.40 -7.27
CA LEU A 156 -15.03 4.24 -6.75
C LEU A 156 -13.99 4.58 -7.82
N VAL A 157 -13.63 3.59 -8.65
CA VAL A 157 -12.71 3.81 -9.78
C VAL A 157 -13.30 4.82 -10.77
N GLY A 158 -14.56 4.61 -11.16
CA GLY A 158 -15.28 5.49 -12.09
C GLY A 158 -15.37 6.92 -11.58
N GLU A 159 -15.89 7.12 -10.37
CA GLU A 159 -16.02 8.44 -9.74
C GLU A 159 -14.67 9.14 -9.62
N THR A 160 -13.63 8.43 -9.19
CA THR A 160 -12.29 9.02 -9.05
C THR A 160 -11.74 9.50 -10.39
N ILE A 161 -11.86 8.69 -11.45
CA ILE A 161 -11.40 9.07 -12.79
C ILE A 161 -12.25 10.23 -13.34
N HIS A 162 -13.58 10.13 -13.26
CA HIS A 162 -14.51 11.11 -13.84
C HIS A 162 -14.46 12.48 -13.18
N ASN A 163 -14.04 12.56 -11.93
CA ASN A 163 -13.80 13.85 -11.25
C ASN A 163 -12.74 14.72 -11.95
N VAL A 164 -11.86 14.12 -12.77
CA VAL A 164 -10.81 14.84 -13.51
C VAL A 164 -10.93 14.62 -15.03
N PHE A 165 -11.39 13.44 -15.45
CA PHE A 165 -11.44 12.98 -16.84
C PHE A 165 -12.87 12.47 -17.18
N PRO A 166 -13.86 13.37 -17.30
CA PRO A 166 -15.28 12.99 -17.42
C PRO A 166 -15.63 12.19 -18.69
N ASP A 167 -14.84 12.32 -19.75
CA ASP A 167 -15.12 11.70 -21.05
C ASP A 167 -14.50 10.30 -21.22
N VAL A 168 -13.85 9.75 -20.19
CA VAL A 168 -13.21 8.42 -20.24
C VAL A 168 -14.21 7.32 -19.88
N ASP A 169 -14.28 6.25 -20.68
CA ASP A 169 -14.93 5.01 -20.26
C ASP A 169 -14.08 4.31 -19.17
N ALA A 170 -14.50 4.47 -17.92
CA ALA A 170 -13.81 3.96 -16.75
C ALA A 170 -14.22 2.52 -16.35
N THR A 171 -14.93 1.80 -17.23
CA THR A 171 -15.32 0.39 -16.97
C THR A 171 -14.07 -0.48 -16.86
N VAL A 172 -13.86 -1.15 -15.73
CA VAL A 172 -12.77 -2.10 -15.49
C VAL A 172 -13.24 -3.52 -15.79
N THR A 173 -12.39 -4.33 -16.40
CA THR A 173 -12.73 -5.70 -16.84
C THR A 173 -11.80 -6.78 -16.30
N ASP A 174 -10.57 -6.46 -15.94
CA ASP A 174 -9.53 -7.37 -15.46
C ASP A 174 -9.15 -7.01 -14.01
N TRP A 175 -9.68 -7.79 -13.07
CA TRP A 175 -9.36 -7.70 -11.66
C TRP A 175 -8.34 -8.76 -11.28
N ARG A 176 -7.26 -8.34 -10.61
CA ARG A 176 -6.14 -9.17 -10.16
C ARG A 176 -5.81 -8.87 -8.70
N PRO A 177 -5.27 -9.81 -7.93
CA PRO A 177 -4.73 -9.49 -6.62
C PRO A 177 -3.62 -8.44 -6.74
N ALA A 178 -3.65 -7.46 -5.84
CA ALA A 178 -2.68 -6.37 -5.75
C ALA A 178 -2.37 -6.08 -4.27
N HIS A 179 -1.21 -5.47 -4.01
CA HIS A 179 -0.80 -4.98 -2.70
C HIS A 179 -1.67 -3.79 -2.26
N ALA A 180 -2.13 -2.98 -3.24
CA ALA A 180 -3.01 -1.83 -3.08
C ALA A 180 -2.40 -0.58 -2.41
N ASP A 181 -1.29 -0.73 -1.70
CA ASP A 181 -0.48 0.39 -1.20
C ASP A 181 1.00 0.28 -1.63
N LEU A 182 1.26 -0.06 -2.89
CA LEU A 182 2.64 -0.20 -3.38
C LEU A 182 3.28 1.17 -3.63
N ASN A 183 4.16 1.57 -2.71
CA ASN A 183 4.96 2.80 -2.80
C ASN A 183 6.39 2.56 -2.24
N TRP A 184 7.28 3.54 -2.36
CA TRP A 184 8.70 3.37 -1.98
C TRP A 184 8.94 3.22 -0.47
N ALA A 185 7.96 3.57 0.37
CA ALA A 185 8.01 3.35 1.82
C ALA A 185 7.56 1.95 2.24
N ASN A 186 6.98 1.16 1.32
CA ASN A 186 6.47 -0.19 1.55
C ASN A 186 7.27 -1.27 0.81
N VAL A 187 8.45 -0.90 0.29
CA VAL A 187 9.43 -1.83 -0.28
C VAL A 187 10.82 -1.55 0.30
N THR A 188 11.66 -2.57 0.42
CA THR A 188 13.00 -2.42 1.02
C THR A 188 14.12 -2.27 0.01
N ALA A 189 15.25 -1.73 0.43
CA ALA A 189 16.53 -1.72 -0.29
C ALA A 189 17.69 -2.08 0.68
N PRO A 190 18.82 -2.63 0.18
CA PRO A 190 19.12 -2.98 -1.21
C PRO A 190 18.50 -4.31 -1.67
N VAL A 191 18.00 -5.12 -0.74
CA VAL A 191 17.28 -6.37 -1.04
C VAL A 191 15.80 -6.06 -1.18
N PHE A 192 15.16 -6.55 -2.25
CA PHE A 192 13.73 -6.35 -2.47
C PHE A 192 12.90 -7.17 -1.49
N CYS A 193 11.93 -6.52 -0.85
CA CYS A 193 10.87 -7.13 -0.06
C CYS A 193 9.72 -6.13 -0.02
N VAL A 194 8.48 -6.59 -0.17
CA VAL A 194 7.26 -5.79 -0.03
C VAL A 194 6.56 -6.13 1.30
N PHE A 195 6.11 -5.11 2.01
CA PHE A 195 5.52 -5.21 3.35
C PHE A 195 4.38 -4.20 3.56
N ASP A 196 3.72 -4.24 4.72
CA ASP A 196 2.47 -3.50 5.01
C ASP A 196 1.27 -4.04 4.19
N TRP A 197 1.03 -5.35 4.35
CA TRP A 197 -0.01 -6.11 3.66
C TRP A 197 -1.41 -5.92 4.26
N GLU A 198 -1.78 -4.76 4.80
CA GLU A 198 -3.13 -4.54 5.33
C GLU A 198 -4.22 -4.48 4.26
N ASP A 199 -3.90 -3.84 3.12
CA ASP A 199 -4.88 -3.37 2.14
C ASP A 199 -4.99 -4.26 0.89
N TRP A 200 -4.22 -5.36 0.84
CA TRP A 200 -4.18 -6.22 -0.33
C TRP A 200 -5.52 -6.92 -0.61
N GLY A 201 -5.77 -7.17 -1.89
CA GLY A 201 -6.95 -7.87 -2.39
C GLY A 201 -7.09 -7.70 -3.89
N MET A 202 -8.25 -8.09 -4.45
CA MET A 202 -8.58 -7.87 -5.85
C MET A 202 -8.66 -6.38 -6.15
N ALA A 203 -7.95 -5.95 -7.20
CA ALA A 203 -7.94 -4.61 -7.74
C ALA A 203 -7.91 -4.66 -9.27
N PRO A 204 -8.26 -3.58 -9.98
CA PRO A 204 -8.00 -3.48 -11.41
C PRO A 204 -6.52 -3.73 -11.73
N ARG A 205 -6.25 -4.48 -12.78
CA ARG A 205 -4.90 -4.76 -13.24
C ARG A 205 -4.10 -3.46 -13.39
N GLY A 206 -2.89 -3.45 -12.85
CA GLY A 206 -1.97 -2.32 -12.94
C GLY A 206 -2.08 -1.30 -11.81
N LEU A 207 -2.95 -1.49 -10.80
CA LEU A 207 -3.03 -0.59 -9.63
C LEU A 207 -1.66 -0.40 -8.96
N ASP A 208 -0.98 -1.49 -8.61
CA ASP A 208 0.33 -1.43 -7.94
C ASP A 208 1.40 -0.74 -8.79
N ALA A 209 1.44 -1.05 -10.09
CA ALA A 209 2.35 -0.41 -11.04
C ALA A 209 2.08 1.09 -11.17
N ALA A 210 0.80 1.49 -11.23
CA ALA A 210 0.37 2.87 -11.29
C ALA A 210 0.70 3.62 -9.99
N ASN A 211 0.48 3.02 -8.82
CA ASN A 211 0.84 3.60 -7.52
C ASN A 211 2.35 3.86 -7.43
N LEU A 212 3.18 2.86 -7.77
CA LEU A 212 4.63 3.01 -7.75
C LEU A 212 5.12 4.03 -8.78
N TRP A 213 4.49 4.08 -9.96
CA TRP A 213 4.75 5.11 -10.97
C TRP A 213 4.42 6.52 -10.43
N GLY A 214 3.23 6.71 -9.85
CA GLY A 214 2.80 7.97 -9.26
C GLY A 214 3.69 8.43 -8.11
N ALA A 215 4.17 7.49 -7.29
CA ALA A 215 5.14 7.71 -6.22
C ALA A 215 6.54 8.11 -6.73
N SER A 216 6.82 7.91 -8.03
CA SER A 216 8.10 8.19 -8.68
C SER A 216 8.11 9.47 -9.52
N LEU A 217 6.95 10.13 -9.70
CA LEU A 217 6.78 11.21 -10.67
C LEU A 217 7.66 12.45 -10.43
N ALA A 218 8.10 12.68 -9.19
CA ALA A 218 9.04 13.77 -8.88
C ALA A 218 10.46 13.49 -9.40
N VAL A 219 10.75 12.26 -9.83
CA VAL A 219 12.04 11.83 -10.38
C VAL A 219 11.80 11.18 -11.75
N PRO A 220 11.84 11.94 -12.86
CA PRO A 220 11.41 11.46 -14.19
C PRO A 220 12.08 10.16 -14.66
N ALA A 221 13.40 10.03 -14.42
CA ALA A 221 14.14 8.83 -14.78
C ALA A 221 13.66 7.58 -14.01
N LEU A 222 13.22 7.75 -12.76
CA LEU A 222 12.67 6.67 -11.95
C LEU A 222 11.26 6.28 -12.41
N ALA A 223 10.40 7.27 -12.68
CA ALA A 223 9.07 7.02 -13.23
C ALA A 223 9.14 6.26 -14.55
N GLU A 224 10.09 6.60 -15.43
CA GLU A 224 10.32 5.87 -16.69
C GLU A 224 10.88 4.46 -16.45
N ARG A 225 11.75 4.28 -15.45
CA ARG A 225 12.23 2.93 -15.07
C ARG A 225 11.08 2.04 -14.59
N VAL A 226 10.16 2.57 -13.78
CA VAL A 226 8.95 1.85 -13.33
C VAL A 226 8.08 1.47 -14.52
N ARG A 227 7.82 2.42 -15.44
CA ARG A 227 7.06 2.14 -16.68
C ARG A 227 7.67 1.02 -17.50
N ARG A 228 8.98 1.06 -17.71
CA ARG A 228 9.69 0.01 -18.45
C ARG A 228 9.62 -1.34 -17.74
N ALA A 229 9.74 -1.36 -16.42
CA ALA A 229 9.70 -2.59 -15.63
C ALA A 229 8.31 -3.22 -15.59
N ARG A 230 7.25 -2.41 -15.56
CA ARG A 230 5.84 -2.85 -15.47
C ARG A 230 5.03 -2.49 -16.71
N ARG A 231 5.68 -2.54 -17.89
CA ARG A 231 5.08 -2.17 -19.17
C ARG A 231 3.78 -2.93 -19.43
N ASP A 232 3.83 -4.24 -19.26
CA ASP A 232 2.71 -5.13 -19.57
C ASP A 232 1.44 -4.78 -18.77
N ASP A 233 1.61 -4.34 -17.52
CA ASP A 233 0.50 -3.85 -16.72
C ASP A 233 0.04 -2.48 -17.19
N LEU A 234 0.97 -1.50 -17.26
CA LEU A 234 0.65 -0.10 -17.51
C LEU A 234 0.14 0.19 -18.94
N GLU A 235 0.50 -0.64 -19.91
CA GLU A 235 0.03 -0.51 -21.31
C GLU A 235 -1.27 -1.28 -21.56
N SER A 236 -1.70 -2.14 -20.64
CA SER A 236 -3.04 -2.75 -20.71
C SER A 236 -4.14 -1.69 -20.56
N ARG A 237 -5.34 -1.96 -21.08
CA ARG A 237 -6.48 -1.02 -20.97
C ARG A 237 -6.76 -0.65 -19.51
N ASP A 238 -6.82 -1.63 -18.63
CA ASP A 238 -7.15 -1.39 -17.22
C ASP A 238 -5.96 -0.80 -16.44
N GLY A 239 -4.72 -1.07 -16.85
CA GLY A 239 -3.55 -0.37 -16.30
C GLY A 239 -3.46 1.09 -16.74
N LYS A 240 -3.94 1.43 -17.93
CA LYS A 240 -4.16 2.82 -18.35
C LYS A 240 -5.23 3.49 -17.50
N LEU A 241 -6.34 2.81 -17.21
CA LEU A 241 -7.34 3.31 -16.26
C LEU A 241 -6.75 3.51 -14.86
N MET A 242 -5.90 2.60 -14.38
CA MET A 242 -5.22 2.77 -13.08
C MET A 242 -4.19 3.90 -13.08
N THR A 243 -3.54 4.16 -14.22
CA THR A 243 -2.71 5.35 -14.40
C THR A 243 -3.54 6.63 -14.27
N LEU A 244 -4.74 6.67 -14.87
CA LEU A 244 -5.67 7.80 -14.72
C LEU A 244 -6.24 7.90 -13.30
N PHE A 245 -6.55 6.79 -12.65
CA PHE A 245 -6.99 6.76 -11.26
C PHE A 245 -5.96 7.40 -10.33
N VAL A 246 -4.68 7.01 -10.45
CA VAL A 246 -3.59 7.61 -9.67
C VAL A 246 -3.35 9.07 -10.05
N ALA A 247 -3.39 9.41 -11.34
CA ALA A 247 -3.26 10.78 -11.80
C ALA A 247 -4.40 11.68 -11.28
N ALA A 248 -5.63 11.17 -11.24
CA ALA A 248 -6.79 11.90 -10.71
C ALA A 248 -6.64 12.18 -9.20
N LYS A 249 -6.02 11.26 -8.43
CA LYS A 249 -5.71 11.50 -7.02
C LYS A 249 -4.63 12.59 -6.83
N ILE A 250 -3.72 12.75 -7.79
CA ILE A 250 -2.68 13.79 -7.77
C ILE A 250 -3.22 15.14 -8.26
N LEU A 251 -4.07 15.14 -9.29
CA LEU A 251 -4.58 16.33 -9.99
C LEU A 251 -5.95 16.82 -9.48
N GLY A 252 -6.59 16.03 -8.61
CA GLY A 252 -7.96 16.22 -8.18
C GLY A 252 -8.20 17.45 -7.30
N PRO A 253 -9.43 17.62 -6.80
CA PRO A 253 -9.85 18.85 -6.12
C PRO A 253 -9.10 19.14 -4.81
N TYR A 254 -8.41 18.15 -4.25
CA TYR A 254 -7.61 18.28 -3.02
C TYR A 254 -6.11 18.25 -3.28
N ALA A 255 -5.69 18.42 -4.54
CA ALA A 255 -4.28 18.49 -4.91
C ALA A 255 -3.58 19.62 -4.14
N ASP A 256 -2.40 19.31 -3.60
CA ASP A 256 -1.49 20.32 -3.08
C ASP A 256 -0.92 21.10 -4.28
N PRO A 257 -1.14 22.42 -4.39
CA PRO A 257 -0.62 23.21 -5.50
C PRO A 257 0.91 23.14 -5.66
N ASP A 258 1.62 22.83 -4.58
CA ASP A 258 3.07 22.72 -4.54
C ASP A 258 3.57 21.27 -4.78
N ASP A 259 2.68 20.33 -5.12
CA ASP A 259 3.07 18.96 -5.43
C ASP A 259 3.89 18.91 -6.74
N SER A 260 5.18 18.59 -6.58
CA SER A 260 6.14 18.45 -7.69
C SER A 260 5.72 17.47 -8.80
N ARG A 261 4.74 16.59 -8.54
CA ARG A 261 4.25 15.58 -9.49
C ARG A 261 3.21 16.12 -10.47
N LEU A 262 2.59 17.28 -10.21
CA LEU A 262 1.44 17.80 -10.96
C LEU A 262 1.71 17.87 -12.47
N GLY A 263 2.86 18.41 -12.88
CA GLY A 263 3.22 18.55 -14.29
C GLY A 263 3.30 17.21 -15.01
N ALA A 264 4.07 16.27 -14.45
CA ALA A 264 4.29 14.96 -15.05
C ALA A 264 3.02 14.07 -15.02
N ALA A 265 2.20 14.21 -13.97
CA ALA A 265 0.90 13.55 -13.88
C ALA A 265 -0.04 14.03 -14.99
N ARG A 266 -0.12 15.35 -15.24
CA ARG A 266 -0.95 15.95 -16.28
C ARG A 266 -0.52 15.52 -17.68
N GLU A 267 0.77 15.64 -18.00
CA GLU A 267 1.32 15.25 -19.30
C GLU A 267 1.01 13.78 -19.61
N THR A 268 1.19 12.91 -18.62
CA THR A 268 0.89 11.48 -18.77
C THR A 268 -0.59 11.24 -18.97
N ALA A 269 -1.44 11.85 -18.14
CA ALA A 269 -2.87 11.64 -18.19
C ALA A 269 -3.44 12.05 -19.55
N GLU A 270 -3.01 13.21 -20.10
CA GLU A 270 -3.42 13.67 -21.43
C GLU A 270 -3.05 12.67 -22.53
N ARG A 271 -1.87 12.05 -22.45
CA ARG A 271 -1.46 10.99 -23.38
C ARG A 271 -2.33 9.74 -23.23
N VAL A 272 -2.54 9.28 -22.00
CA VAL A 272 -3.31 8.05 -21.73
C VAL A 272 -4.78 8.21 -22.13
N VAL A 273 -5.39 9.38 -21.91
CA VAL A 273 -6.76 9.68 -22.38
C VAL A 273 -6.86 9.54 -23.90
N LYS A 274 -5.91 10.11 -24.66
CA LYS A 274 -5.90 9.99 -26.13
C LYS A 274 -5.75 8.53 -26.58
N GLU A 275 -4.91 7.76 -25.91
CA GLU A 275 -4.73 6.33 -26.21
C GLU A 275 -6.00 5.52 -25.92
N LEU A 276 -6.72 5.81 -24.84
CA LEU A 276 -7.98 5.12 -24.51
C LEU A 276 -9.12 5.50 -25.45
N GLN A 277 -9.12 6.72 -26.01
CA GLN A 277 -10.13 7.16 -26.99
C GLN A 277 -9.88 6.63 -28.41
N THR A 278 -8.68 6.11 -28.69
CA THR A 278 -8.27 5.61 -30.01
C THR A 278 -8.18 4.08 -30.09
N ALA A 279 -8.32 3.39 -28.96
CA ALA A 279 -8.32 1.93 -28.83
C ALA A 279 -9.73 1.36 -29.06
#